data_AF-A0A968VP78-F1
#
_entry.id   AF-A0A968VP78-F1
#
_cell.length_a   1.000
_cell.length_b   1.000
_cell.length_c   1.000
_cell.angle_alpha   90.00
_cell.angle_beta   90.00
_cell.angle_gamma   90.00
#
_symmetry.space_group_name_H-M   'P 1'
#
loop_
_entity.id
_entity.type
_entity.pdbx_description
1 polymer ?
#
loop_
_entity_poly.entity_id
_entity_poly.type
_entity_poly.pdbx_seq_one_letter_code
_entity_poly.pdbx_strand_id
1 'polypeptide(L)' 'MLTPLPPPSLEQYLLDKGIVDSPQLDLAKKLQRRQRGPLLMILLELSFIDLEQLSGLLNLYGFTYGITHGITGG' A
#
# COMPACT_ATOMS: atom_id res chain seq x y z
N MET A 1 14.47 9.44 22.83
CA MET A 1 13.60 8.25 22.64
C MET A 1 12.98 8.35 21.25
N LEU A 2 13.64 7.80 20.22
CA LEU A 2 13.05 7.70 18.89
C LEU A 2 12.06 6.53 18.95
N THR A 3 10.78 6.80 19.25
CA THR A 3 9.74 5.81 18.98
C THR A 3 9.81 5.49 17.49
N PRO A 4 10.09 4.24 17.08
CA PRO A 4 9.96 3.90 15.67
C PRO A 4 8.51 4.21 15.29
N LEU A 5 8.35 5.19 14.39
CA LEU A 5 7.04 5.46 13.80
C LEU A 5 6.59 4.12 13.20
N PRO A 6 5.37 3.63 13.53
CA PRO A 6 4.85 2.45 12.84
C PRO A 6 4.98 2.70 11.34
N PRO A 7 5.36 1.69 10.54
CA PRO A 7 5.45 1.86 9.10
C PRO A 7 4.14 2.50 8.62
N PRO A 8 4.20 3.58 7.82
CA PRO A 8 3.00 4.28 7.40
C PRO A 8 2.04 3.28 6.78
N SER A 9 0.80 3.26 7.27
CA SER A 9 -0.26 2.44 6.71
C SER A 9 -0.33 2.66 5.21
N LEU A 10 -0.58 1.62 4.42
CA LEU A 10 -0.68 1.70 2.96
C LEU A 10 -1.53 2.89 2.49
N GLU A 11 -2.67 3.10 3.14
CA GLU A 11 -3.57 4.24 2.90
C GLU A 11 -2.87 5.59 3.01
N GLN A 12 -2.06 5.78 4.06
CA GLN A 12 -1.34 7.02 4.30
C GLN A 12 -0.19 7.19 3.29
N TYR A 13 0.48 6.10 2.93
CA TYR A 13 1.50 6.13 1.88
C TYR A 13 0.92 6.53 0.52
N LEU A 14 -0.25 5.98 0.16
CA LEU A 14 -0.92 6.32 -1.10
C LEU A 14 -1.33 7.80 -1.16
N LEU A 15 -1.81 8.36 -0.05
CA LEU A 15 -2.15 9.79 0.07
C LEU A 15 -0.90 10.68 0.03
N ASP A 16 0.14 10.34 0.80
CA ASP A 16 1.38 11.11 0.90
C ASP A 16 2.11 11.19 -0.45
N LYS A 17 2.11 10.09 -1.21
CA LYS A 17 2.69 10.03 -2.55
C LYS A 17 1.81 10.64 -3.64
N GLY A 18 0.58 11.07 -3.31
CA GLY A 18 -0.39 11.54 -4.30
C GLY A 18 -0.77 10.47 -5.34
N ILE A 19 -0.63 9.19 -4.98
CA ILE A 19 -1.05 8.06 -5.82
C ILE A 19 -2.58 8.01 -5.90
N VAL A 20 -3.24 8.34 -4.79
CA VAL A 20 -4.69 8.54 -4.73
C VAL A 20 -5.01 9.74 -3.86
N ASP A 21 -6.16 10.36 -4.11
CA ASP A 21 -6.71 11.41 -3.25
C ASP A 21 -7.67 10.84 -2.19
N SER A 22 -7.95 11.64 -1.15
CA SER A 22 -8.91 11.30 -0.09
C SER A 22 -10.27 10.78 -0.60
N PRO A 23 -10.94 11.39 -1.59
CA PRO A 23 -12.20 10.87 -2.12
C PRO A 23 -12.06 9.53 -2.85
N GLN A 24 -10.96 9.31 -3.57
CA GLN A 24 -10.70 8.04 -4.26
C GLN A 24 -10.46 6.92 -3.26
N LEU A 25 -9.68 7.21 -2.21
CA LEU A 25 -9.43 6.26 -1.13
C LEU A 25 -10.73 5.89 -0.38
N ASP A 26 -11.61 6.85 -0.10
CA ASP A 26 -12.88 6.58 0.56
C ASP A 26 -13.80 5.68 -0.30
N LEU A 27 -13.86 5.94 -1.61
CA LEU A 27 -14.61 5.10 -2.54
C LEU A 27 -14.06 3.67 -2.59
N ALA A 28 -12.74 3.53 -2.72
CA ALA A 28 -12.08 2.23 -2.74
C ALA A 28 -12.35 1.45 -1.43
N LYS A 29 -12.30 2.11 -0.26
CA LYS A 29 -12.62 1.47 1.02
C LYS A 29 -14.08 1.04 1.13
N LYS A 30 -15.02 1.82 0.62
CA LYS A 30 -16.45 1.44 0.57
C LYS A 30 -16.65 0.17 -0.25
N LEU A 31 -16.00 0.07 -1.41
CA LEU A 31 -16.02 -1.12 -2.26
C LEU A 31 -15.29 -2.29 -1.61
N GLN A 32 -14.15 -2.05 -0.98
CA GLN A 32 -13.39 -3.06 -0.24
C GLN A 32 -14.23 -3.73 0.84
N ARG A 33 -15.02 -2.95 1.60
CA ARG A 33 -15.92 -3.48 2.63
C ARG A 33 -17.04 -4.34 2.05
N ARG A 34 -17.49 -4.05 0.82
CA ARG A 34 -18.52 -4.83 0.12
C ARG A 34 -17.97 -6.11 -0.48
N GLN A 35 -16.80 -6.04 -1.11
CA GLN A 35 -16.22 -7.16 -1.87
C GLN A 35 -15.25 -8.02 -1.05
N ARG A 36 -14.85 -7.57 0.15
CA ARG A 36 -13.83 -8.21 1.01
C ARG A 36 -12.49 -8.48 0.30
N GLY A 37 -12.14 -7.62 -0.66
CA GLY A 37 -10.91 -7.73 -1.44
C GLY A 37 -9.72 -6.95 -0.86
N PRO A 38 -8.52 -7.13 -1.43
CA PRO A 38 -7.37 -6.26 -1.17
C PRO A 38 -7.65 -4.84 -1.67
N LEU A 39 -7.34 -3.82 -0.87
CA LEU A 39 -7.54 -2.42 -1.28
C LEU A 39 -6.83 -2.10 -2.60
N LEU A 40 -5.63 -2.66 -2.81
CA LEU A 40 -4.85 -2.49 -4.04
C LEU A 40 -5.57 -3.03 -5.29
N MET A 41 -6.27 -4.16 -5.20
CA MET A 41 -7.05 -4.69 -6.32
C MET A 41 -8.23 -3.78 -6.63
N ILE A 42 -8.93 -3.28 -5.62
CA ILE A 42 -10.04 -2.34 -5.80
C ILE A 42 -9.55 -1.04 -6.45
N LEU A 43 -8.39 -0.53 -6.05
CA LEU A 43 -7.79 0.67 -6.64
C LEU A 43 -7.44 0.47 -8.11
N LEU A 44 -6.94 -0.71 -8.49
CA LEU A 44 -6.68 -1.08 -9.88
C LEU A 44 -7.98 -1.22 -10.68
N GLU A 45 -9.00 -1.89 -10.14
CA GLU A 45 -10.31 -2.06 -10.78
C GLU A 45 -10.99 -0.71 -11.06
N LEU A 46 -10.86 0.24 -10.14
CA LEU A 46 -11.36 1.61 -10.29
C LEU A 46 -10.47 2.47 -11.20
N SER A 47 -9.36 1.93 -11.71
CA SER A 47 -8.35 2.64 -12.51
C SER A 47 -7.78 3.87 -11.78
N PHE A 48 -7.80 3.86 -10.44
CA PHE A 48 -7.16 4.90 -9.62
C PHE A 48 -5.65 4.72 -9.56
N ILE A 49 -5.18 3.49 -9.72
CA ILE A 49 -3.78 3.16 -9.94
C ILE A 49 -3.67 2.29 -11.19
N ASP A 50 -2.50 2.33 -11.82
CA ASP A 50 -2.16 1.47 -12.95
C ASP A 50 -1.29 0.27 -12.51
N LEU A 51 -0.99 -0.62 -13.46
CA LEU A 51 -0.20 -1.82 -13.22
C LEU A 51 1.25 -1.53 -12.82
N GLU A 52 1.86 -0.44 -13.31
CA GLU A 52 3.22 -0.06 -12.91
C GLU A 52 3.24 0.41 -11.46
N GLN A 53 2.30 1.27 -11.08
CA GLN A 53 2.16 1.73 -9.69
C GLN A 53 1.83 0.58 -8.75
N LEU A 54 0.94 -0.33 -9.16
CA LEU A 54 0.64 -1.55 -8.39
C LEU A 54 1.89 -2.41 -8.20
N SER A 55 2.66 -2.64 -9.26
CA SER A 55 3.91 -3.41 -9.20
C SER A 55 4.92 -2.75 -8.24
N GLY A 56 5.08 -1.43 -8.31
CA GLY A 56 5.93 -0.67 -7.40
C GLY A 56 5.50 -0.78 -5.94
N LEU A 57 4.19 -0.70 -5.67
CA LEU A 57 3.63 -0.87 -4.33
C LEU A 57 3.83 -2.30 -3.82
N LEU A 58 3.52 -3.32 -4.63
CA LEU A 58 3.73 -4.73 -4.26
C LEU A 58 5.19 -5.04 -4.00
N ASN A 59 6.12 -4.44 -4.76
CA ASN A 59 7.55 -4.57 -4.51
C ASN A 59 7.95 -3.89 -3.20
N LEU A 60 7.45 -2.69 -2.90
CA LEU A 60 7.71 -1.98 -1.65
C LEU A 60 7.25 -2.78 -0.42
N TYR A 61 6.03 -3.33 -0.46
CA TYR A 61 5.49 -4.13 0.64
C TYR A 61 6.04 -5.56 0.64
N GLY A 62 6.44 -6.12 -0.50
CA GLY A 62 7.09 -7.43 -0.58
C GLY A 62 8.53 -7.43 -0.06
N PHE A 63 9.27 -6.34 -0.30
CA PHE A 63 10.68 -6.21 0.11
C PHE A 63 10.82 -5.84 1.59
N THR A 64 9.89 -5.03 2.13
CA THR A 64 9.96 -4.54 3.53
C THR A 64 9.77 -5.64 4.59
N TYR A 65 9.17 -6.79 4.25
CA TYR A 65 9.14 -7.98 5.13
C TYR A 65 10.22 -9.02 4.80
N GLY A 66 10.92 -8.88 3.66
CA GLY A 66 11.98 -9.81 3.23
C GLY A 66 13.39 -9.45 3.71
N ILE A 67 13.67 -8.17 4.00
CA ILE A 67 15.03 -7.68 4.31
C ILE A 67 15.32 -7.56 5.83
N THR A 68 14.43 -8.06 6.69
CA THR A 68 14.69 -8.08 8.14
C THR A 68 15.09 -9.47 8.67
N HIS A 69 15.24 -10.49 7.82
CA HIS A 69 15.61 -11.85 8.23
C HIS A 69 16.84 -12.44 7.52
N GLY A 70 17.73 -11.60 6.97
CA GLY A 70 18.85 -12.08 6.15
C GLY A 70 20.21 -11.40 6.35
N ILE A 71 20.40 -10.60 7.40
CA ILE A 71 21.76 -10.12 7.75
C ILE A 71 22.34 -10.93 8.91
N THR A 72 22.69 -12.20 8.67
CA THR A 72 23.67 -12.92 9.51
C THR A 72 24.44 -13.91 8.64
N GLY A 73 25.76 -13.74 8.61
CA GLY A 73 26.73 -14.51 7.81
C GLY A 73 27.55 -13.52 6.98
N GLY A 74 28.66 -12.96 7.46
CA GLY A 74 29.69 -13.59 8.30
C GLY A 74 30.65 -14.32 7.38
#